data_AF-A0A937DVS1-F1
#
_entry.id   AF-A0A937DVS1-F1
#
_cell.length_a   1.000
_cell.length_b   1.000
_cell.length_c   1.000
_cell.angle_alpha   90.00
_cell.angle_beta   90.00
_cell.angle_gamma   90.00
#
_symmetry.space_group_name_H-M   'P 1'
#
loop_
_entity.id
_entity.type
_entity.pdbx_description
1 polymer ?
#
loop_
_entity_poly.entity_id
_entity_poly.type
_entity_poly.pdbx_seq_one_letter_code
_entity_poly.pdbx_strand_id
1 'polypeptide(L)'
;MRTAVHSAVAAGTLLLAATGSAAAKSGGMPQLDFHSFTPQLVWLAIAFVALYLIMSRMAVPAIADTLAKRQAKIQGDLDAAEKANEETRALVAAYEKSLADSREAARGVTRQQGEADAGIASAQLGQLQDRLAAQIADAEKRIARQRDEVMAGLEQMANEIAQGAYAKLAGQPADAGQLSAKVSTAAKGGNR
;
A
#
# COMPACT_ATOMS: atom_id res chain seq x y z
N MET A 1 2.07 -33.19 -48.17
CA MET A 1 3.49 -33.45 -47.82
C MET A 1 3.51 -34.81 -47.12
N ARG A 2 3.77 -35.94 -47.82
CA ARG A 2 5.11 -36.58 -48.06
C ARG A 2 5.85 -36.75 -46.71
N THR A 3 6.20 -37.93 -46.18
CA THR A 3 6.45 -39.30 -46.67
C THR A 3 6.41 -40.27 -45.46
N ALA A 4 5.74 -41.42 -45.45
CA ALA A 4 6.09 -42.71 -46.06
C ALA A 4 7.52 -43.20 -45.77
N VAL A 5 7.67 -44.12 -44.81
CA VAL A 5 8.64 -45.23 -44.86
C VAL A 5 7.94 -46.49 -44.31
N HIS A 6 7.46 -47.32 -45.23
CA HIS A 6 7.43 -48.78 -45.05
C HIS A 6 8.73 -49.33 -45.66
N SER A 7 9.36 -50.33 -45.04
CA SER A 7 10.23 -51.35 -45.65
C SER A 7 10.54 -52.39 -44.57
N ALA A 8 9.92 -53.57 -44.61
CA ALA A 8 10.42 -54.79 -45.29
C ALA A 8 10.97 -55.76 -44.22
N VAL A 9 10.19 -56.76 -43.80
CA VAL A 9 10.17 -58.15 -44.32
C VAL A 9 11.47 -58.90 -44.07
N ALA A 10 11.41 -59.91 -43.17
CA ALA A 10 12.01 -61.24 -43.32
C ALA A 10 11.54 -62.06 -42.09
N ALA A 11 10.49 -62.88 -42.20
CA ALA A 11 10.58 -64.25 -42.68
C ALA A 11 11.82 -64.98 -42.12
N GLY A 12 11.62 -65.61 -40.96
CA GLY A 12 12.59 -66.51 -40.33
C GLY A 12 11.93 -67.83 -39.93
N THR A 13 11.03 -68.36 -40.76
CA THR A 13 10.68 -69.78 -40.73
C THR A 13 11.84 -70.54 -41.34
N LEU A 14 12.74 -71.08 -40.53
CA LEU A 14 13.78 -72.00 -41.00
C LEU A 14 13.61 -73.36 -40.32
N LEU A 15 12.85 -74.21 -41.03
CA LEU A 15 13.13 -75.61 -41.30
C LEU A 15 13.93 -76.38 -40.22
N LEU A 16 13.22 -77.16 -39.41
CA LEU A 16 13.82 -78.26 -38.65
C LEU A 16 14.18 -79.37 -39.66
N ALA A 17 15.35 -79.24 -40.28
CA ALA A 17 15.94 -80.29 -41.11
C ALA A 17 16.37 -81.45 -40.20
N ALA A 18 15.51 -82.46 -40.11
CA ALA A 18 15.90 -83.79 -39.66
C ALA A 18 16.95 -84.34 -40.63
N THR A 19 18.24 -84.29 -40.24
CA THR A 19 19.32 -84.99 -40.96
C THR A 19 20.29 -85.63 -39.99
N GLY A 20 20.11 -86.96 -39.81
CA GLY A 20 21.13 -87.94 -39.45
C GLY A 20 21.60 -87.95 -37.98
N SER A 21 21.90 -89.10 -37.37
CA SER A 21 21.93 -90.47 -37.84
C SER A 21 22.01 -91.38 -36.62
N ALA A 22 21.36 -92.55 -36.69
CA ALA A 22 21.45 -93.57 -35.65
C ALA A 22 22.82 -94.26 -35.68
N ALA A 23 23.51 -94.27 -34.53
CA ALA A 23 24.55 -95.24 -34.23
C ALA A 23 24.47 -95.59 -32.74
N ALA A 24 23.89 -96.75 -32.44
CA ALA A 24 23.81 -97.28 -31.09
C ALA A 24 25.12 -98.00 -30.71
N LYS A 25 25.72 -97.63 -29.56
CA LYS A 25 26.53 -98.58 -28.76
C LYS A 25 26.55 -98.20 -27.28
N SER A 26 25.82 -99.01 -26.50
CA SER A 26 25.91 -99.31 -25.05
C SER A 26 26.23 -98.19 -24.05
N GLY A 27 25.18 -97.76 -23.32
CA GLY A 27 25.30 -97.28 -21.94
C GLY A 27 24.42 -96.09 -21.57
N GLY A 28 23.24 -96.34 -20.98
CA GLY A 28 22.39 -95.29 -20.38
C GLY A 28 21.35 -94.70 -21.35
N MET A 29 20.26 -94.15 -20.79
CA MET A 29 19.26 -93.41 -21.55
C MET A 29 19.98 -92.34 -22.39
N PRO A 30 19.84 -92.32 -23.73
CA PRO A 30 20.61 -91.42 -24.62
C PRO A 30 20.37 -89.92 -24.38
N GLN A 31 19.44 -89.56 -23.48
CA GLN A 31 19.17 -88.19 -23.02
C GLN A 31 20.05 -87.72 -21.86
N LEU A 32 20.77 -88.60 -21.16
CA LEU A 32 21.62 -88.26 -20.00
C LEU A 32 23.11 -88.47 -20.27
N ASP A 33 23.53 -88.39 -21.54
CA ASP A 33 24.93 -88.51 -21.91
C ASP A 33 25.66 -87.16 -21.75
N PHE A 34 26.39 -86.99 -20.64
CA PHE A 34 27.06 -85.75 -20.22
C PHE A 34 28.07 -85.20 -21.24
N HIS A 35 28.55 -86.05 -22.16
CA HIS A 35 29.46 -85.64 -23.22
C HIS A 35 28.81 -84.63 -24.19
N SER A 36 27.50 -84.74 -24.43
CA SER A 36 26.76 -83.85 -25.34
C SER A 36 26.44 -82.47 -24.72
N PHE A 37 26.49 -82.33 -23.39
CA PHE A 37 26.19 -81.06 -22.70
C PHE A 37 27.37 -80.10 -22.64
N THR A 38 28.61 -80.60 -22.75
CA THR A 38 29.82 -79.77 -22.63
C THR A 38 29.90 -78.68 -23.71
N PRO A 39 29.72 -78.99 -25.01
CA PRO A 39 29.72 -77.96 -26.06
C PRO A 39 28.57 -76.96 -25.91
N GLN A 40 27.40 -77.41 -25.46
CA GLN A 40 26.23 -76.56 -25.20
C GLN A 40 26.49 -75.55 -24.08
N LEU A 41 27.15 -75.96 -23.00
CA LEU A 41 27.53 -75.07 -21.90
C LEU A 41 28.59 -74.05 -22.30
N VAL A 42 29.55 -74.43 -23.15
CA VAL A 42 30.56 -73.50 -23.68
C VAL A 42 29.88 -72.42 -24.54
N TRP A 43 28.96 -72.80 -25.43
CA TRP A 43 28.23 -71.81 -26.24
C TRP A 43 27.27 -70.95 -25.42
N LEU A 44 26.62 -71.54 -24.40
CA LEU A 44 25.81 -70.79 -23.43
C LEU A 44 26.65 -69.74 -22.69
N ALA A 45 27.86 -70.11 -22.24
CA ALA A 45 28.77 -69.18 -21.58
C ALA A 45 29.20 -68.05 -22.51
N ILE A 46 29.53 -68.35 -23.78
CA ILE A 46 29.87 -67.35 -24.79
C ILE A 46 28.70 -66.39 -25.03
N ALA A 47 27.48 -66.91 -25.23
CA ALA A 47 26.29 -66.11 -25.44
C ALA A 47 25.94 -65.26 -24.20
N PHE A 48 26.10 -65.82 -23.00
CA PHE A 48 25.87 -65.10 -21.74
C PHE A 48 26.87 -63.96 -21.55
N VAL A 49 28.16 -64.20 -21.83
CA VAL A 49 29.20 -63.14 -21.78
C VAL A 49 28.93 -62.08 -22.83
N ALA A 50 28.56 -62.46 -24.06
CA ALA A 50 28.20 -61.51 -25.10
C ALA A 50 27.00 -60.63 -24.68
N LEU A 51 25.95 -61.24 -24.14
CA LEU A 51 24.79 -60.52 -23.60
C LEU A 51 25.17 -59.61 -22.44
N TYR A 52 26.00 -60.08 -21.51
CA TYR A 52 26.48 -59.29 -20.37
C TYR A 52 27.24 -58.05 -20.82
N LEU A 53 28.13 -58.18 -21.81
CA LEU A 53 28.88 -57.05 -22.38
C LEU A 53 27.94 -56.04 -23.05
N ILE A 54 26.95 -56.51 -23.80
CA ILE A 54 25.92 -55.64 -24.40
C ILE A 54 25.14 -54.89 -23.31
N MET A 55 24.67 -55.59 -22.28
CA MET A 55 23.92 -54.99 -21.17
C MET A 55 24.76 -53.98 -20.38
N SER A 56 26.00 -54.33 -20.05
CA SER A 56 26.95 -53.48 -19.35
C SER A 56 27.23 -52.20 -20.14
N ARG A 57 27.38 -52.30 -21.46
CA ARG A 57 27.81 -51.18 -22.30
C ARG A 57 26.69 -50.33 -22.88
N MET A 58 25.47 -50.84 -22.99
CA MET A 58 24.31 -50.11 -23.54
C MET A 58 23.18 -49.89 -22.53
N ALA A 59 22.69 -50.95 -21.87
CA ALA A 59 21.48 -50.84 -21.06
C ALA A 59 21.71 -50.05 -19.75
N VAL A 60 22.80 -50.35 -19.04
CA VAL A 60 23.15 -49.64 -17.80
C VAL A 60 23.41 -48.13 -18.03
N PRO A 61 24.25 -47.70 -19.00
CA PRO A 61 24.47 -46.28 -19.21
C PRO A 61 23.21 -45.55 -19.68
N ALA A 62 22.36 -46.17 -20.51
CA ALA A 62 21.10 -45.55 -20.93
C ALA A 62 20.17 -45.25 -19.73
N ILE A 63 20.08 -46.16 -18.77
CA ILE A 63 19.29 -45.93 -17.54
C ILE A 63 19.93 -44.83 -16.69
N ALA A 64 21.26 -44.87 -16.51
CA ALA A 64 22.00 -43.87 -15.74
C ALA A 64 21.80 -42.45 -16.32
N ASP A 65 21.85 -42.29 -17.64
CA ASP A 65 21.62 -41.02 -18.32
C ASP A 65 20.20 -40.48 -18.06
N THR A 66 19.18 -41.34 -18.09
CA THR A 66 17.80 -40.92 -17.78
C THR A 66 17.65 -40.48 -16.33
N LEU A 67 18.31 -41.19 -15.41
CA LEU A 67 18.27 -40.85 -13.99
C LEU A 67 19.00 -39.53 -13.73
N ALA A 68 20.16 -39.33 -14.35
CA ALA A 68 20.92 -38.07 -14.28
C ALA A 68 20.11 -36.89 -14.84
N LYS A 69 19.43 -37.06 -15.98
CA LYS A 69 18.55 -36.02 -16.55
C LYS A 69 17.39 -35.66 -15.62
N ARG A 70 16.76 -36.68 -15.00
CA ARG A 70 15.68 -36.44 -14.02
C ARG A 70 16.20 -35.71 -12.80
N GLN A 71 17.35 -36.13 -12.25
CA GLN A 71 17.96 -35.47 -11.10
C GLN A 71 18.33 -34.01 -11.42
N ALA A 72 18.93 -33.77 -12.58
CA ALA A 72 19.27 -32.42 -13.02
C ALA A 72 18.03 -31.55 -13.19
N LYS A 73 16.94 -32.10 -13.73
CA LYS A 73 15.67 -31.37 -13.84
C LYS A 73 15.08 -31.05 -12.47
N ILE A 74 15.03 -32.02 -11.55
CA ILE A 74 14.51 -31.82 -10.20
C ILE A 74 15.33 -30.74 -9.49
N GLN A 75 16.67 -30.82 -9.56
CA GLN A 75 17.52 -29.81 -8.94
C GLN A 75 17.28 -28.43 -9.57
N GLY A 76 17.20 -28.34 -10.89
CA GLY A 76 16.90 -27.08 -11.57
C GLY A 76 15.53 -26.50 -11.19
N ASP A 77 14.50 -27.35 -11.07
CA ASP A 77 13.17 -26.93 -10.65
C ASP A 77 13.17 -26.46 -9.18
N LEU A 78 13.93 -27.12 -8.29
CA LEU A 78 14.10 -26.71 -6.89
C LEU A 78 14.84 -25.38 -6.76
N ASP A 79 15.96 -25.21 -7.47
CA ASP A 79 16.74 -23.98 -7.47
C ASP A 79 15.92 -22.79 -8.02
N ALA A 80 15.12 -23.03 -9.08
CA ALA A 80 14.22 -22.03 -9.64
C ALA A 80 13.09 -21.66 -8.65
N ALA A 81 12.53 -22.65 -7.95
CA ALA A 81 11.52 -22.41 -6.92
C ALA A 81 12.08 -21.65 -5.71
N GLU A 82 13.31 -21.95 -5.29
CA GLU A 82 13.98 -21.22 -4.21
C GLU A 82 14.21 -19.75 -4.60
N LYS A 83 14.77 -19.50 -5.79
CA LYS A 83 14.96 -18.13 -6.30
C LYS A 83 13.64 -17.36 -6.42
N ALA A 84 12.59 -18.00 -6.97
CA ALA A 84 11.28 -17.37 -7.06
C ALA A 84 10.69 -17.05 -5.68
N ASN A 85 10.91 -17.91 -4.68
CA ASN A 85 10.50 -17.66 -3.31
C ASN A 85 11.29 -16.50 -2.67
N GLU A 86 12.60 -16.43 -2.89
CA GLU A 86 13.45 -15.34 -2.40
C GLU A 86 13.04 -13.99 -3.02
N GLU A 87 12.85 -13.95 -4.34
CA GLU A 87 12.36 -12.77 -5.07
C GLU A 87 10.99 -12.33 -4.56
N THR A 88 10.07 -13.28 -4.36
CA THR A 88 8.74 -13.00 -3.81
C THR A 88 8.83 -12.44 -2.40
N ARG A 89 9.66 -13.00 -1.53
CA ARG A 89 9.88 -12.49 -0.16
C ARG A 89 10.46 -11.07 -0.18
N ALA A 90 11.42 -10.79 -1.07
CA ALA A 90 11.98 -9.46 -1.24
C ALA A 90 10.93 -8.46 -1.75
N LEU A 91 10.11 -8.85 -2.72
CA LEU A 91 9.00 -8.04 -3.25
C LEU A 91 7.95 -7.75 -2.18
N VAL A 92 7.56 -8.75 -1.39
CA VAL A 92 6.61 -8.57 -0.27
C VAL A 92 7.17 -7.59 0.76
N ALA A 93 8.44 -7.76 1.17
CA ALA A 93 9.07 -6.84 2.11
C ALA A 93 9.15 -5.40 1.58
N ALA A 94 9.51 -5.23 0.29
CA ALA A 94 9.54 -3.91 -0.35
C ALA A 94 8.14 -3.28 -0.46
N TYR A 95 7.12 -4.09 -0.77
CA TYR A 95 5.73 -3.65 -0.84
C TYR A 95 5.20 -3.23 0.53
N GLU A 96 5.42 -4.03 1.57
CA GLU A 96 5.04 -3.71 2.95
C GLU A 96 5.71 -2.42 3.44
N LYS A 97 7.01 -2.26 3.13
CA LYS A 97 7.74 -1.02 3.42
C LYS A 97 7.13 0.19 2.71
N SER A 98 6.89 0.08 1.40
CA SER A 98 6.27 1.16 0.61
C SER A 98 4.89 1.55 1.14
N LEU A 99 4.10 0.57 1.59
CA LEU A 99 2.79 0.81 2.20
C LEU A 99 2.92 1.51 3.57
N ALA A 100 3.91 1.12 4.38
CA ALA A 100 4.19 1.78 5.65
C ALA A 100 4.65 3.23 5.44
N ASP A 101 5.60 3.46 4.54
CA ASP A 101 6.11 4.79 4.19
C ASP A 101 4.98 5.70 3.66
N SER A 102 4.11 5.16 2.80
CA SER A 102 2.94 5.89 2.28
C SER A 102 1.94 6.27 3.37
N ARG A 103 1.69 5.37 4.33
CA ARG A 103 0.82 5.64 5.49
C ARG A 103 1.42 6.70 6.41
N GLU A 104 2.73 6.66 6.63
CA GLU A 104 3.44 7.67 7.42
C GLU A 104 3.41 9.03 6.72
N ALA A 105 3.68 9.07 5.41
CA ALA A 105 3.59 10.30 4.61
C ALA A 105 2.17 10.90 4.66
N ALA A 106 1.13 10.09 4.50
CA ALA A 106 -0.25 10.56 4.60
C ALA A 106 -0.56 11.15 5.99
N ARG A 107 -0.15 10.47 7.07
CA ARG A 107 -0.28 11.00 8.44
C ARG A 107 0.51 12.30 8.64
N GLY A 108 1.69 12.40 8.03
CA GLY A 108 2.52 13.60 8.03
C GLY A 108 1.81 14.78 7.39
N VAL A 109 1.22 14.58 6.20
CA VAL A 109 0.44 15.61 5.49
C VAL A 109 -0.76 16.05 6.31
N THR A 110 -1.54 15.11 6.87
CA THR A 110 -2.70 15.46 7.71
C THR A 110 -2.30 16.25 8.95
N ARG A 111 -1.18 15.90 9.61
CA ARG A 111 -0.68 16.63 10.77
C ARG A 111 -0.26 18.05 10.38
N GLN A 112 0.53 18.18 9.30
CA GLN A 112 1.01 19.48 8.82
C GLN A 112 -0.16 20.40 8.40
N GLN A 113 -1.18 19.86 7.73
CA GLN A 113 -2.39 20.61 7.41
C GLN A 113 -3.14 21.03 8.67
N GLY A 114 -3.33 20.13 9.63
CA GLY A 114 -3.99 20.46 10.91
C GLY A 114 -3.26 21.55 11.70
N GLU A 115 -1.92 21.53 11.72
CA GLU A 115 -1.11 22.58 12.35
C GLU A 115 -1.21 23.91 11.59
N ALA A 116 -1.19 23.88 10.26
CA ALA A 116 -1.36 25.08 9.43
C ALA A 116 -2.75 25.71 9.60
N ASP A 117 -3.81 24.89 9.57
CA ASP A 117 -5.19 25.33 9.75
C ASP A 117 -5.42 25.91 11.15
N ALA A 118 -4.86 25.29 12.20
CA ALA A 118 -4.89 25.83 13.55
C ALA A 118 -4.16 27.19 13.64
N GLY A 119 -3.01 27.32 12.97
CA GLY A 119 -2.27 28.57 12.85
C GLY A 119 -3.11 29.66 12.19
N ILE A 120 -3.73 29.38 11.04
CA ILE A 120 -4.60 30.32 10.32
C ILE A 120 -5.80 30.71 11.18
N ALA A 121 -6.47 29.76 11.81
CA ALA A 121 -7.62 30.01 12.67
C ALA A 121 -7.25 30.92 13.84
N SER A 122 -6.11 30.68 14.50
CA SER A 122 -5.63 31.53 15.60
C SER A 122 -5.33 32.96 15.15
N ALA A 123 -4.73 33.13 13.97
CA ALA A 123 -4.47 34.45 13.40
C ALA A 123 -5.76 35.20 13.03
N GLN A 124 -6.74 34.49 12.43
CA GLN A 124 -8.05 35.08 12.11
C GLN A 124 -8.80 35.50 13.38
N LEU A 125 -8.78 34.68 14.42
CA LEU A 125 -9.37 35.03 15.72
C LEU A 125 -8.70 36.26 16.32
N GLY A 126 -7.38 36.37 16.26
CA GLY A 126 -6.64 37.56 16.70
C GLY A 126 -7.08 38.82 15.94
N GLN A 127 -7.11 38.78 14.61
CA GLN A 127 -7.56 39.91 13.79
C GLN A 127 -9.02 40.30 14.07
N LEU A 128 -9.90 39.32 14.29
CA LEU A 128 -11.29 39.59 14.65
C LEU A 128 -11.40 40.24 16.03
N GLN A 129 -10.62 39.79 17.01
CA GLN A 129 -10.58 40.42 18.34
C GLN A 129 -10.10 41.88 18.25
N ASP A 130 -9.02 42.14 17.50
CA ASP A 130 -8.51 43.50 17.30
C ASP A 130 -9.56 44.41 16.63
N ARG A 131 -10.23 43.89 15.59
CA ARG A 131 -11.30 44.62 14.89
C ARG A 131 -12.50 44.91 15.81
N LEU A 132 -12.91 43.94 16.62
CA LEU A 132 -14.00 44.11 17.58
C LEU A 132 -13.62 45.13 18.65
N ALA A 133 -12.41 45.07 19.19
CA ALA A 133 -11.91 46.05 20.16
C ALA A 133 -11.92 47.47 19.58
N ALA A 134 -11.48 47.64 18.33
CA ALA A 134 -11.54 48.93 17.65
C ALA A 134 -12.98 49.45 17.45
N GLN A 135 -13.91 48.57 17.08
CA GLN A 135 -15.33 48.92 16.93
C GLN A 135 -15.99 49.30 18.26
N ILE A 136 -15.66 48.59 19.34
CA ILE A 136 -16.14 48.91 20.68
C ILE A 136 -15.62 50.30 21.09
N ALA A 137 -14.33 50.57 20.92
CA ALA A 137 -13.74 51.86 21.26
C ALA A 137 -14.34 53.02 20.45
N ASP A 138 -14.66 52.81 19.17
CA ASP A 138 -15.33 53.83 18.34
C ASP A 138 -16.79 54.03 18.74
N ALA A 139 -17.52 52.96 19.05
CA ALA A 139 -18.89 53.04 19.56
C ALA A 139 -18.95 53.77 20.90
N GLU A 140 -18.02 53.50 21.82
CA GLU A 140 -17.90 54.21 23.10
C GLU A 140 -17.66 55.71 22.90
N LYS A 141 -16.75 56.09 21.98
CA LYS A 141 -16.53 57.50 21.63
C LYS A 141 -17.77 58.17 21.06
N ARG A 142 -18.50 57.47 20.18
CA ARG A 142 -19.77 57.97 19.61
C ARG A 142 -20.84 58.17 20.68
N ILE A 143 -21.00 57.20 21.59
CA ILE A 143 -21.93 57.29 22.72
C ILE A 143 -21.56 58.46 23.63
N ALA A 144 -20.27 58.65 23.93
CA ALA A 144 -19.80 59.78 24.73
C ALA A 144 -20.14 61.13 24.08
N ARG A 145 -19.87 61.29 22.78
CA ARG A 145 -20.23 62.51 22.03
C ARG A 145 -21.73 62.76 22.02
N GLN A 146 -22.54 61.74 21.75
CA GLN A 146 -24.00 61.85 21.75
C GLN A 146 -24.53 62.23 23.15
N ARG A 147 -23.94 61.66 24.21
CA ARG A 147 -24.27 62.07 25.59
C ARG A 147 -23.95 63.55 25.80
N ASP A 148 -22.76 63.98 25.43
CA ASP A 148 -22.34 65.38 25.61
C ASP A 148 -23.23 66.35 24.81
N GLU A 149 -23.60 66.00 23.58
CA GLU A 149 -24.55 66.75 22.75
C GLU A 149 -25.94 66.82 23.38
N VAL A 150 -26.48 65.71 23.88
CA VAL A 150 -27.78 65.68 24.57
C VAL A 150 -27.73 66.52 25.85
N MET A 151 -26.66 66.44 26.63
CA MET A 151 -26.50 67.24 27.85
C MET A 151 -26.42 68.74 27.52
N ALA A 152 -25.67 69.13 26.50
CA ALA A 152 -25.61 70.52 26.03
C ALA A 152 -26.98 71.02 25.52
N GLY A 153 -27.71 70.18 24.77
CA GLY A 153 -29.06 70.48 24.30
C GLY A 153 -30.07 70.64 25.46
N LEU A 154 -29.97 69.80 26.49
CA LEU A 154 -30.78 69.93 27.71
C LEU A 154 -30.48 71.22 28.48
N GLU A 155 -29.20 71.62 28.58
CA GLU A 155 -28.82 72.90 29.19
C GLU A 155 -29.38 74.10 28.42
N GLN A 156 -29.30 74.07 27.08
CA GLN A 156 -29.88 75.10 26.24
C GLN A 156 -31.40 75.17 26.40
N MET A 157 -32.10 74.03 26.33
CA MET A 157 -33.55 73.97 26.50
C MET A 157 -33.99 74.44 27.90
N ALA A 158 -33.24 74.07 28.95
CA ALA A 158 -33.50 74.54 30.31
C ALA A 158 -33.34 76.07 30.43
N ASN A 159 -32.31 76.65 29.79
CA ASN A 159 -32.12 78.10 29.73
C ASN A 159 -33.27 78.81 28.98
N GLU A 160 -33.70 78.28 27.83
CA GLU A 160 -34.82 78.82 27.06
C GLU A 160 -36.13 78.79 27.87
N ILE A 161 -36.43 77.68 28.54
CA ILE A 161 -37.60 77.55 29.42
C ILE A 161 -37.51 78.53 30.61
N ALA A 162 -36.34 78.65 31.24
CA ALA A 162 -36.14 79.56 32.36
C ALA A 162 -36.28 81.04 31.97
N GLN A 163 -35.76 81.43 30.79
CA GLN A 163 -35.94 82.78 30.24
C GLN A 163 -37.41 83.05 29.91
N GLY A 164 -38.09 82.09 29.27
CA GLY A 164 -39.52 82.19 28.96
C GLY A 164 -40.39 82.31 30.22
N ALA A 165 -40.07 81.55 31.27
CA ALA A 165 -40.73 81.63 32.56
C ALA A 165 -40.47 82.98 33.26
N TYR A 166 -39.22 83.46 33.25
CA TYR A 166 -38.86 84.76 33.85
C TYR A 166 -39.54 85.93 33.14
N ALA A 167 -39.54 85.95 31.81
CA ALA A 167 -40.17 87.00 31.02
C ALA A 167 -41.68 87.09 31.29
N LYS A 168 -42.36 85.96 31.46
CA LYS A 168 -43.79 85.90 31.81
C LYS A 168 -44.09 86.37 33.24
N LEU A 169 -43.16 86.19 34.19
CA LEU A 169 -43.37 86.53 35.61
C LEU A 169 -42.92 87.96 35.96
N ALA A 170 -41.80 88.41 35.41
CA ALA A 170 -41.17 89.70 35.75
C ALA A 170 -41.58 90.85 34.80
N GLY A 171 -42.21 90.55 33.66
CA GLY A 171 -42.67 91.56 32.69
C GLY A 171 -41.56 92.32 31.94
N GLN A 172 -40.29 91.91 32.12
CA GLN A 172 -39.10 92.44 31.42
C GLN A 172 -38.18 91.28 30.99
N PRO A 173 -37.37 91.47 29.93
CA PRO A 173 -36.41 90.45 29.50
C PRO A 173 -35.34 90.22 30.57
N ALA A 174 -34.99 88.95 30.80
CA ALA A 174 -33.97 88.57 31.77
C ALA A 174 -32.56 88.95 31.27
N ASP A 175 -31.66 89.34 32.18
CA ASP A 175 -30.23 89.48 31.86
C ASP A 175 -29.64 88.09 31.58
N ALA A 176 -29.35 87.83 30.30
CA ALA A 176 -28.98 86.50 29.78
C ALA A 176 -27.68 85.96 30.41
N GLY A 177 -26.76 86.84 30.82
CA GLY A 177 -25.51 86.45 31.47
C GLY A 177 -25.70 85.96 32.90
N GLN A 178 -26.52 86.63 33.70
CA GLN A 178 -26.78 86.22 35.08
C GLN A 178 -27.73 85.02 35.19
N LEU A 179 -28.69 84.89 34.26
CA LEU A 179 -29.63 83.76 34.27
C LEU A 179 -28.93 82.43 33.93
N SER A 180 -28.09 82.41 32.89
CA SER A 180 -27.34 81.21 32.49
C SER A 180 -26.33 80.77 33.56
N ALA A 181 -25.71 81.72 34.27
CA ALA A 181 -24.86 81.44 35.42
C ALA A 181 -25.64 80.79 36.58
N LYS A 182 -26.88 81.24 36.87
CA LYS A 182 -27.71 80.65 37.93
C LYS A 182 -28.29 79.28 37.53
N VAL A 183 -28.71 79.10 36.27
CA VAL A 183 -29.20 77.81 35.77
C VAL A 183 -28.08 76.76 35.75
N SER A 184 -26.87 77.11 35.31
CA SER A 184 -25.73 76.17 35.34
C SER A 184 -25.28 75.83 36.77
N THR A 185 -25.36 76.77 37.71
CA THR A 185 -25.09 76.52 39.13
C THR A 185 -26.15 75.61 39.76
N ALA A 186 -27.43 75.79 39.41
CA ALA A 186 -28.51 74.91 39.86
C ALA A 186 -28.43 73.51 39.22
N ALA A 187 -28.08 73.41 37.93
CA ALA A 187 -27.88 72.15 37.23
C ALA A 187 -26.70 71.34 37.78
N LYS A 188 -25.59 72.01 38.14
CA LYS A 188 -24.41 71.36 38.77
C LYS A 188 -24.60 71.08 40.27
N GLY A 189 -25.48 71.82 40.95
CA GLY A 189 -25.74 71.72 42.38
C GLY A 189 -26.74 70.63 42.81
N GLY A 190 -27.45 70.01 41.86
CA GLY A 190 -28.46 68.98 42.13
C GLY A 190 -27.92 67.56 42.41
N ASN A 191 -26.60 67.37 42.44
CA ASN A 191 -25.97 66.06 42.73
C ASN A 191 -25.42 65.99 44.18
N ARG A 192 -26.29 66.23 45.16
CA ARG A 192 -26.13 65.79 46.54
C ARG A 192 -27.27 64.86 46.90
#